data_AF-A0A365XVJ1-F1
#
_entry.id   AF-A0A365XVJ1-F1
#
_cell.length_a   1.000
_cell.length_b   1.000
_cell.length_c   1.000
_cell.angle_alpha   90.00
_cell.angle_beta   90.00
_cell.angle_gamma   90.00
#
_symmetry.space_group_name_H-M   'P 1'
#
loop_
_entity.id
_entity.type
_entity.pdbx_description
1 polymer ?
#
loop_
_entity_poly.entity_id
_entity_poly.type
_entity_poly.pdbx_seq_one_letter_code
_entity_poly.pdbx_strand_id
1 'polypeptide(L)'
;MTERIIQTRYLEKLFRVLQEEESHHYHLPVKGLRADIIASLVQLPAFKTMEEQVFEANGFSSPEAFLAKVRQMPGDAVMKGDDVLVIYYPADVPANKFETLVVFSTSNGPVVYYLPVYQPQDMVRQLSTAVPVNTLNEEVRAHILEHLEISMIALLREFHIAIARAVVIPDILQPRAPEEEMAALKKLITLLAQDVYEEESDLDIIAHALYHAFSAPSSFAAFHPDFFEEEEMIETDEEGEGLFRYVLQKFVPTVYSAPEFDAADIEYYITELTGEDFVLALPEEEPQGRQLFPFVQQQLTTTGWQLMNMDTTADSYCFFVVRQENVSTVLQLARQFNLDIELL
;
A
#
# COMPACT_ATOMS: atom_id res chain seq x y z
N MET A 1 -5.08 29.15 14.28
CA MET A 1 -6.00 28.12 14.83
C MET A 1 -5.25 26.81 14.69
N THR A 2 -4.89 26.15 15.79
CA THR A 2 -3.95 25.03 15.79
C THR A 2 -4.49 23.89 14.93
N GLU A 3 -3.65 23.34 14.06
CA GLU A 3 -3.89 22.22 13.14
C GLU A 3 -4.67 21.05 13.79
N ARG A 4 -4.37 20.78 15.06
CA ARG A 4 -5.05 19.81 15.94
C ARG A 4 -6.57 20.02 16.08
N ILE A 5 -7.04 21.27 16.06
CA ILE A 5 -8.47 21.62 16.16
C ILE A 5 -9.19 21.30 14.84
N ILE A 6 -8.50 21.40 13.71
CA ILE A 6 -9.06 21.16 12.38
C ILE A 6 -9.25 19.65 12.18
N GLN A 7 -8.24 18.84 12.50
CA GLN A 7 -8.30 17.37 12.44
C GLN A 7 -9.41 16.79 13.33
N THR A 8 -9.54 17.29 14.57
CA THR A 8 -10.58 16.82 15.51
C THR A 8 -11.99 17.04 14.96
N ARG A 9 -12.27 18.22 14.39
CA ARG A 9 -13.60 18.53 13.82
C ARG A 9 -13.94 17.70 12.58
N TYR A 10 -12.95 17.29 11.80
CA TYR A 10 -13.18 16.43 10.63
C TYR A 10 -13.48 15.00 11.03
N LEU A 11 -12.75 14.48 12.01
CA LEU A 11 -13.04 13.16 12.58
C LEU A 11 -14.44 13.12 13.21
N GLU A 12 -14.85 14.16 13.92
CA GLU A 12 -16.22 14.27 14.46
C GLU A 12 -17.30 14.25 13.36
N LYS A 13 -17.04 14.86 12.21
CA LYS A 13 -17.97 14.84 11.07
C LYS A 13 -18.02 13.49 10.39
N LEU A 14 -16.85 12.91 10.11
CA LEU A 14 -16.72 11.57 9.54
C LEU A 14 -17.44 10.55 10.44
N PHE A 15 -17.24 10.66 11.75
CA PHE A 15 -17.92 9.85 12.74
C PHE A 15 -19.43 9.94 12.63
N ARG A 16 -19.99 11.15 12.55
CA ARG A 16 -21.44 11.33 12.40
C ARG A 16 -21.96 10.66 11.13
N VAL A 17 -21.26 10.79 10.01
CA VAL A 17 -21.68 10.15 8.74
C VAL A 17 -21.66 8.63 8.88
N LEU A 18 -20.56 8.06 9.40
CA LEU A 18 -20.47 6.62 9.63
C LEU A 18 -21.56 6.13 10.60
N GLN A 19 -21.96 6.92 11.61
CA GLN A 19 -23.00 6.54 12.58
C GLN A 19 -24.40 6.52 11.97
N GLU A 20 -24.65 7.42 11.01
CA GLU A 20 -25.92 7.52 10.30
C GLU A 20 -26.09 6.37 9.28
N GLU A 21 -25.00 5.80 8.80
CA GLU A 21 -24.99 4.65 7.89
C GLU A 21 -24.73 3.34 8.66
N GLU A 22 -25.79 2.74 9.20
CA GLU A 22 -25.73 1.56 10.08
C GLU A 22 -24.75 0.46 9.59
N SER A 23 -23.63 0.27 10.30
CA SER A 23 -22.75 -0.92 10.28
C SER A 23 -22.23 -1.38 8.91
N HIS A 24 -21.60 -0.47 8.16
CA HIS A 24 -20.83 -0.84 6.97
C HIS A 24 -19.32 -0.68 7.22
N HIS A 25 -18.56 -1.66 6.74
CA HIS A 25 -17.13 -1.52 6.51
C HIS A 25 -16.98 -0.87 5.14
N TYR A 26 -16.45 0.35 5.12
CA TYR A 26 -16.15 1.04 3.87
C TYR A 26 -14.73 0.70 3.49
N HIS A 27 -14.58 -0.05 2.41
CA HIS A 27 -13.32 -0.24 1.72
C HIS A 27 -13.24 0.82 0.65
N LEU A 28 -12.32 1.76 0.82
CA LEU A 28 -12.10 2.81 -0.15
C LEU A 28 -10.74 2.58 -0.81
N PRO A 29 -10.71 2.02 -2.04
CA PRO A 29 -9.50 2.00 -2.83
C PRO A 29 -9.20 3.45 -3.23
N VAL A 30 -8.10 3.98 -2.74
CA VAL A 30 -7.69 5.35 -3.06
C VAL A 30 -6.59 5.30 -4.08
N LYS A 31 -6.83 5.94 -5.22
CA LYS A 31 -5.87 6.09 -6.31
C LYS A 31 -4.48 6.49 -5.77
N GLY A 32 -3.50 5.60 -5.92
CA GLY A 32 -2.11 5.80 -5.52
C GLY A 32 -1.77 5.47 -4.06
N LEU A 33 -2.75 5.15 -3.21
CA LEU A 33 -2.49 4.53 -1.91
C LEU A 33 -2.47 3.01 -2.08
N ARG A 34 -1.38 2.38 -1.61
CA ARG A 34 -1.15 0.93 -1.74
C ARG A 34 -2.07 0.06 -0.91
N ALA A 35 -3.14 0.63 -0.38
CA ALA A 35 -4.05 -0.10 0.47
C ALA A 35 -5.40 0.57 0.58
N ASP A 36 -6.36 -0.28 0.90
CA ASP A 36 -7.67 0.11 1.34
C ASP A 36 -7.63 0.98 2.58
N ILE A 37 -8.41 2.05 2.50
CA ILE A 37 -8.85 2.71 3.70
C ILE A 37 -10.10 1.99 4.19
N ILE A 38 -9.98 1.29 5.32
CA ILE A 38 -11.15 0.75 5.99
C ILE A 38 -11.66 1.76 7.02
N ALA A 39 -12.81 2.35 6.73
CA ALA A 39 -13.57 3.08 7.74
C ALA A 39 -14.68 2.17 8.28
N SER A 40 -14.70 1.94 9.58
CA SER A 40 -15.78 1.19 10.21
C SER A 40 -16.14 1.74 11.58
N LEU A 41 -17.43 1.69 11.87
CA LEU A 41 -17.96 1.80 13.21
C LEU A 41 -18.30 0.41 13.74
N VAL A 42 -17.29 -0.24 14.30
CA VAL A 42 -17.51 -1.49 15.02
C VAL A 42 -18.02 -1.15 16.42
N GLN A 43 -19.31 -1.37 16.65
CA GLN A 43 -19.79 -1.55 18.01
C GLN A 43 -19.17 -2.86 18.53
N LEU A 44 -18.15 -2.75 19.38
CA LEU A 44 -17.49 -3.86 20.11
C LEU A 44 -18.43 -4.96 20.64
N PRO A 45 -19.70 -4.72 21.03
CA PRO A 45 -20.64 -5.78 21.40
C PRO A 45 -21.01 -6.83 20.32
N ALA A 46 -20.48 -6.78 19.09
CA ALA A 46 -20.79 -7.76 18.02
C ALA A 46 -19.88 -9.02 17.96
N PHE A 47 -18.80 -9.12 18.77
CA PHE A 47 -17.89 -10.29 18.82
C PHE A 47 -18.43 -11.52 19.62
N LYS A 48 -19.74 -11.73 19.56
CA LYS A 48 -20.52 -12.14 20.74
C LYS A 48 -20.73 -13.64 21.02
N THR A 49 -19.98 -14.59 20.46
CA THR A 49 -20.37 -16.02 20.63
C THR A 49 -19.32 -17.01 21.13
N MET A 50 -18.02 -16.73 21.09
CA MET A 50 -16.98 -17.68 21.57
C MET A 50 -16.08 -17.12 22.69
N GLU A 51 -16.18 -15.82 22.91
CA GLU A 51 -15.30 -15.04 23.78
C GLU A 51 -15.63 -15.17 25.28
N GLU A 52 -16.91 -15.34 25.63
CA GLU A 52 -17.39 -15.35 27.03
C GLU A 52 -16.74 -16.44 27.89
N GLN A 53 -16.42 -17.61 27.32
CA GLN A 53 -15.78 -18.72 28.06
C GLN A 53 -14.31 -18.47 28.41
N VAL A 54 -13.61 -17.62 27.65
CA VAL A 54 -12.18 -17.33 27.83
C VAL A 54 -11.97 -16.23 28.88
N PHE A 55 -12.89 -15.27 28.97
CA PHE A 55 -12.84 -14.18 29.96
C PHE A 55 -13.09 -14.69 31.38
N GLU A 56 -14.08 -15.56 31.57
CA GLU A 56 -14.40 -16.14 32.88
C GLU A 56 -13.27 -17.03 33.44
N ALA A 57 -12.55 -17.77 32.59
CA ALA A 57 -11.41 -18.61 33.00
C ALA A 57 -10.19 -17.80 33.50
N ASN A 58 -10.10 -16.51 33.16
CA ASN A 58 -8.96 -15.64 33.47
C ASN A 58 -9.27 -14.57 34.54
N GLY A 59 -10.37 -14.74 35.28
CA GLY A 59 -10.71 -13.89 36.44
C GLY A 59 -11.24 -12.50 36.06
N PHE A 60 -11.63 -12.30 34.80
CA PHE A 60 -12.32 -11.10 34.34
C PHE A 60 -13.78 -11.46 34.09
N SER A 61 -14.70 -10.73 34.72
CA SER A 61 -16.13 -11.04 34.64
C SER A 61 -16.75 -10.73 33.27
N SER A 62 -15.99 -10.08 32.39
CA SER A 62 -16.38 -9.71 31.02
C SER A 62 -15.20 -9.08 30.26
N PRO A 63 -15.31 -8.91 28.92
CA PRO A 63 -14.44 -8.03 28.13
C PRO A 63 -14.26 -6.61 28.74
N GLU A 64 -15.27 -6.09 29.44
CA GLU A 64 -15.20 -4.78 30.11
C GLU A 64 -14.30 -4.76 31.36
N ALA A 65 -14.15 -5.87 32.09
CA ALA A 65 -13.21 -5.96 33.21
C ALA A 65 -11.74 -6.02 32.75
N PHE A 66 -11.52 -6.55 31.55
CA PHE A 66 -10.23 -6.57 30.85
C PHE A 66 -9.84 -5.16 30.37
N LEU A 67 -10.75 -4.45 29.69
CA LEU A 67 -10.53 -3.07 29.22
C LEU A 67 -10.37 -2.05 30.37
N ALA A 68 -10.99 -2.29 31.54
CA ALA A 68 -10.84 -1.44 32.72
C ALA A 68 -9.44 -1.49 33.36
N LYS A 69 -8.68 -2.56 33.13
CA LYS A 69 -7.30 -2.74 33.62
C LYS A 69 -6.26 -2.16 32.66
N VAL A 70 -6.53 -2.18 31.36
CA VAL A 70 -5.74 -1.48 30.32
C VAL A 70 -5.73 0.04 30.57
N ARG A 71 -6.85 0.59 31.03
CA ARG A 71 -7.04 2.02 31.38
C ARG A 71 -6.35 2.51 32.67
N GLN A 72 -5.61 1.67 33.43
CA GLN A 72 -4.91 2.10 34.66
C GLN A 72 -3.37 2.18 34.51
N MET A 73 -2.85 1.97 33.29
CA MET A 73 -1.43 2.08 32.97
C MET A 73 -1.07 3.53 32.61
N PRO A 74 0.09 4.07 33.06
CA PRO A 74 0.39 5.49 32.90
C PRO A 74 0.70 5.86 31.43
N GLY A 75 -0.09 6.80 30.91
CA GLY A 75 -0.05 7.34 29.54
C GLY A 75 -1.48 7.58 29.05
N ASP A 76 -1.87 8.84 28.84
CA ASP A 76 -3.24 9.36 28.64
C ASP A 76 -4.15 8.57 27.66
N ALA A 77 -4.79 7.50 28.13
CA ALA A 77 -5.93 6.88 27.45
C ALA A 77 -6.94 6.31 28.46
N VAL A 78 -8.00 7.07 28.75
CA VAL A 78 -9.18 6.56 29.43
C VAL A 78 -10.41 6.87 28.58
N MET A 79 -10.91 5.84 27.91
CA MET A 79 -12.12 5.86 27.08
C MET A 79 -13.39 6.07 27.94
N LYS A 80 -14.22 7.02 27.51
CA LYS A 80 -15.65 7.03 27.77
C LYS A 80 -16.37 7.80 26.64
N GLY A 81 -17.08 7.08 25.78
CA GLY A 81 -17.85 7.60 24.65
C GLY A 81 -17.36 7.03 23.31
N ASP A 82 -17.87 5.85 22.96
CA ASP A 82 -18.13 5.21 21.65
C ASP A 82 -18.06 6.22 20.47
N ASP A 83 -17.43 5.97 19.32
CA ASP A 83 -16.75 4.86 18.67
C ASP A 83 -15.88 5.50 17.57
N VAL A 84 -14.81 4.88 17.09
CA VAL A 84 -14.33 4.92 15.69
C VAL A 84 -13.11 4.00 15.69
N LEU A 85 -13.05 3.13 14.69
CA LEU A 85 -11.91 2.32 14.34
C LEU A 85 -11.67 2.57 12.85
N VAL A 86 -10.89 3.61 12.52
CA VAL A 86 -10.32 3.70 11.17
C VAL A 86 -9.17 2.73 11.18
N ILE A 87 -9.23 1.68 10.35
CA ILE A 87 -8.17 0.72 10.10
C ILE A 87 -7.55 1.08 8.77
N TYR A 88 -6.30 1.50 8.81
CA TYR A 88 -5.51 1.74 7.61
C TYR A 88 -4.41 0.68 7.52
N TYR A 89 -4.15 0.15 6.33
CA TYR A 89 -2.99 -0.70 6.05
C TYR A 89 -2.01 0.11 5.19
N PRO A 90 -0.72 0.27 5.49
CA PRO A 90 0.28 0.68 4.50
C PRO A 90 0.90 -0.58 3.89
N ALA A 91 1.09 -0.59 2.58
CA ALA A 91 1.81 -1.67 1.90
C ALA A 91 3.34 -1.47 1.87
N ASP A 92 3.87 -0.33 2.33
CA ASP A 92 5.32 -0.03 2.32
C ASP A 92 6.10 -0.75 3.43
N VAL A 93 5.60 -1.91 3.88
CA VAL A 93 6.10 -2.66 5.01
C VAL A 93 6.28 -4.08 4.52
N PRO A 94 7.47 -4.69 4.66
CA PRO A 94 7.82 -5.95 4.00
C PRO A 94 6.71 -6.99 4.12
N ALA A 95 6.42 -7.68 3.00
CA ALA A 95 5.29 -8.57 2.63
C ALA A 95 4.65 -9.50 3.69
N ASN A 96 5.18 -9.54 4.92
CA ASN A 96 4.68 -10.27 6.06
C ASN A 96 4.19 -9.37 7.23
N LYS A 97 3.96 -8.07 7.00
CA LYS A 97 3.54 -7.11 8.05
C LYS A 97 2.51 -6.13 7.52
N PHE A 98 1.23 -6.45 7.73
CA PHE A 98 0.16 -5.49 7.54
C PHE A 98 0.07 -4.56 8.74
N GLU A 99 0.34 -3.27 8.57
CA GLU A 99 0.31 -2.33 9.69
C GLU A 99 -1.06 -1.66 9.81
N THR A 100 -1.92 -2.15 10.68
CA THR A 100 -3.18 -1.50 11.02
C THR A 100 -2.95 -0.27 11.91
N LEU A 101 -3.18 0.94 11.38
CA LEU A 101 -3.39 2.12 12.23
C LEU A 101 -4.81 2.11 12.75
N VAL A 102 -4.98 2.31 14.05
CA VAL A 102 -6.30 2.44 14.69
C VAL A 102 -6.46 3.84 15.25
N VAL A 103 -7.43 4.58 14.73
CA VAL A 103 -7.78 5.91 15.25
C VAL A 103 -9.01 5.82 16.13
N PHE A 104 -8.86 6.13 17.41
CA PHE A 104 -9.98 6.32 18.33
C PHE A 104 -10.28 7.80 18.52
N SER A 105 -11.55 8.16 18.53
CA SER A 105 -11.98 9.42 19.11
C SER A 105 -12.03 9.28 20.64
N THR A 106 -11.42 10.22 21.37
CA THR A 106 -11.54 10.28 22.84
C THR A 106 -12.04 11.66 23.26
N SER A 107 -12.47 11.78 24.51
CA SER A 107 -12.85 13.07 25.11
C SER A 107 -11.71 14.11 25.10
N ASN A 108 -10.47 13.69 24.91
CA ASN A 108 -9.28 14.54 24.84
C ASN A 108 -8.77 14.75 23.39
N GLY A 109 -9.54 14.32 22.39
CA GLY A 109 -9.17 14.32 20.97
C GLY A 109 -8.77 12.95 20.45
N PRO A 110 -8.34 12.86 19.18
CA PRO A 110 -8.03 11.57 18.56
C PRO A 110 -6.75 10.95 19.13
N VAL A 111 -6.77 9.63 19.27
CA VAL A 111 -5.61 8.80 19.65
C VAL A 111 -5.36 7.81 18.53
N VAL A 112 -4.11 7.72 18.07
CA VAL A 112 -3.70 6.82 16.99
C VAL A 112 -2.78 5.75 17.58
N TYR A 113 -3.17 4.50 17.37
CA TYR A 113 -2.39 3.32 17.70
C TYR A 113 -1.88 2.68 16.43
N TYR A 114 -0.71 2.05 16.54
CA TYR A 114 -0.10 1.27 15.48
C TYR A 114 -0.12 -0.22 15.84
N LEU A 115 -0.64 -1.07 14.95
CA LEU A 115 -0.78 -2.52 15.11
C LEU A 115 -0.15 -3.26 13.91
N PRO A 116 0.75 -4.22 14.09
CA PRO A 116 1.48 -4.80 12.96
C PRO A 116 0.90 -6.06 12.25
N VAL A 117 -0.35 -6.55 12.45
CA VAL A 117 -0.83 -7.84 11.81
C VAL A 117 -2.34 -7.96 11.46
N TYR A 118 -2.66 -8.89 10.54
CA TYR A 118 -3.86 -9.08 9.68
C TYR A 118 -4.97 -10.06 10.13
N GLN A 119 -5.29 -10.21 11.40
CA GLN A 119 -6.49 -10.99 11.78
C GLN A 119 -7.39 -10.18 12.71
N PRO A 120 -8.69 -10.01 12.41
CA PRO A 120 -9.64 -9.32 13.30
C PRO A 120 -9.63 -9.86 14.74
N GLN A 121 -9.30 -11.15 14.87
CA GLN A 121 -9.16 -11.89 16.14
C GLN A 121 -7.88 -11.50 16.91
N ASP A 122 -6.79 -11.22 16.20
CA ASP A 122 -5.51 -10.77 16.76
C ASP A 122 -5.51 -9.27 17.06
N MET A 123 -6.39 -8.49 16.43
CA MET A 123 -6.52 -7.04 16.64
C MET A 123 -6.87 -6.71 18.10
N VAL A 124 -7.75 -7.48 18.75
CA VAL A 124 -8.10 -7.30 20.17
C VAL A 124 -6.89 -7.55 21.08
N ARG A 125 -6.12 -8.61 20.78
CA ARG A 125 -4.90 -8.95 21.50
C ARG A 125 -3.82 -7.89 21.28
N GLN A 126 -3.68 -7.35 20.07
CA GLN A 126 -2.63 -6.39 19.73
C GLN A 126 -2.98 -4.96 20.12
N LEU A 127 -4.25 -4.57 20.17
CA LEU A 127 -4.68 -3.30 20.78
C LEU A 127 -4.21 -3.17 22.23
N SER A 128 -4.08 -4.30 22.94
CA SER A 128 -3.52 -4.32 24.30
C SER A 128 -1.99 -4.14 24.36
N THR A 129 -1.28 -4.34 23.24
CA THR A 129 0.17 -4.18 23.09
C THR A 129 0.55 -3.03 22.14
N ALA A 130 -0.44 -2.24 21.73
CA ALA A 130 -0.29 -1.25 20.68
C ALA A 130 0.64 -0.12 21.12
N VAL A 131 1.49 0.32 20.19
CA VAL A 131 2.46 1.38 20.44
C VAL A 131 1.82 2.71 20.03
N PRO A 132 1.74 3.71 20.92
CA PRO A 132 1.27 5.04 20.54
C PRO A 132 2.19 5.65 19.46
N VAL A 133 1.61 6.23 18.41
CA VAL A 133 2.38 6.78 17.27
C VAL A 133 3.41 7.84 17.70
N ASN A 134 3.12 8.59 18.76
CA ASN A 134 4.05 9.58 19.33
C ASN A 134 5.30 8.97 20.00
N THR A 135 5.30 7.66 20.28
CA THR A 135 6.46 6.94 20.85
C THR A 135 7.35 6.28 19.79
N LEU A 136 6.94 6.32 18.52
CA LEU A 136 7.75 5.83 17.40
C LEU A 136 8.90 6.80 17.07
N ASN A 137 9.91 6.31 16.34
CA ASN A 137 10.98 7.17 15.83
C ASN A 137 10.40 8.21 14.85
N GLU A 138 11.13 9.30 14.62
CA GLU A 138 10.61 10.44 13.86
C GLU A 138 10.28 10.13 12.40
N GLU A 139 11.08 9.30 11.74
CA GLU A 139 10.92 8.91 10.34
C GLU A 139 9.65 8.06 10.14
N VAL A 140 9.51 6.97 10.91
CA VAL A 140 8.34 6.09 10.87
C VAL A 140 7.08 6.87 11.28
N ARG A 141 7.19 7.73 12.30
CA ARG A 141 6.08 8.59 12.72
C ARG A 141 5.66 9.56 11.60
N ALA A 142 6.60 10.18 10.90
CA ALA A 142 6.29 11.11 9.81
C ALA A 142 5.56 10.39 8.67
N HIS A 143 6.05 9.22 8.27
CA HIS A 143 5.41 8.40 7.24
C HIS A 143 3.99 7.97 7.62
N ILE A 144 3.80 7.47 8.85
CA ILE A 144 2.48 7.10 9.38
C ILE A 144 1.51 8.29 9.39
N LEU A 145 1.97 9.48 9.81
CA LEU A 145 1.13 10.66 9.88
C LEU A 145 0.74 11.20 8.50
N GLU A 146 1.67 11.17 7.54
CA GLU A 146 1.41 11.51 6.14
C GLU A 146 0.33 10.60 5.55
N HIS A 147 0.49 9.28 5.71
CA HIS A 147 -0.48 8.31 5.20
C HIS A 147 -1.85 8.46 5.87
N LEU A 148 -1.88 8.67 7.19
CA LEU A 148 -3.12 8.94 7.90
C LEU A 148 -3.82 10.21 7.40
N GLU A 149 -3.07 11.28 7.14
CA GLU A 149 -3.62 12.52 6.60
C GLU A 149 -4.24 12.31 5.21
N ILE A 150 -3.52 11.64 4.31
CA ILE A 150 -4.03 11.28 2.99
C ILE A 150 -5.31 10.46 3.12
N SER A 151 -5.30 9.42 3.97
CA SER A 151 -6.45 8.54 4.16
C SER A 151 -7.67 9.28 4.71
N MET A 152 -7.48 10.16 5.68
CA MET A 152 -8.56 10.99 6.20
C MET A 152 -9.13 11.92 5.13
N ILE A 153 -8.29 12.56 4.32
CA ILE A 153 -8.74 13.46 3.26
C ILE A 153 -9.54 12.70 2.20
N ALA A 154 -9.11 11.49 1.84
CA ALA A 154 -9.82 10.65 0.88
C ALA A 154 -11.19 10.24 1.41
N LEU A 155 -11.29 9.75 2.66
CA LEU A 155 -12.58 9.44 3.30
C LEU A 155 -13.51 10.65 3.35
N LEU A 156 -12.99 11.83 3.74
CA LEU A 156 -13.81 13.05 3.77
C LEU A 156 -14.38 13.39 2.40
N ARG A 157 -13.65 13.13 1.31
CA ARG A 157 -14.15 13.36 -0.06
C ARG A 157 -15.20 12.36 -0.47
N GLU A 158 -14.98 11.10 -0.15
CA GLU A 158 -15.93 10.01 -0.41
C GLU A 158 -17.28 10.34 0.22
N PHE A 159 -17.28 10.66 1.51
CA PHE A 159 -18.49 11.05 2.23
C PHE A 159 -18.98 12.48 1.93
N HIS A 160 -18.43 13.12 0.90
CA HIS A 160 -18.77 14.49 0.47
C HIS A 160 -18.73 15.53 1.61
N ILE A 161 -17.86 15.33 2.61
CA ILE A 161 -17.66 16.23 3.73
C ILE A 161 -16.75 17.38 3.29
N ALA A 162 -17.27 18.61 3.35
CA ALA A 162 -16.53 19.80 2.92
C ALA A 162 -15.21 20.01 3.68
N ILE A 163 -14.09 19.88 2.97
CA ILE A 163 -12.73 20.16 3.45
C ILE A 163 -12.47 21.68 3.38
N ALA A 164 -11.81 22.22 4.40
CA ALA A 164 -11.53 23.65 4.49
C ALA A 164 -10.48 24.02 3.46
N ARG A 165 -10.64 25.19 2.83
CA ARG A 165 -9.71 25.71 1.81
C ARG A 165 -8.25 25.83 2.28
N ALA A 166 -8.02 25.84 3.59
CA ALA A 166 -6.69 25.94 4.18
C ALA A 166 -5.99 24.57 4.33
N VAL A 167 -6.71 23.46 4.20
CA VAL A 167 -6.12 22.12 4.18
C VAL A 167 -5.52 21.92 2.79
N VAL A 168 -4.22 21.62 2.76
CA VAL A 168 -3.52 21.28 1.52
C VAL A 168 -3.97 19.86 1.15
N ILE A 169 -4.52 19.68 -0.04
CA ILE A 169 -4.84 18.35 -0.54
C ILE A 169 -3.52 17.75 -1.05
N PRO A 170 -3.09 16.58 -0.53
CA PRO A 170 -1.94 15.86 -1.05
C PRO A 170 -2.03 15.66 -2.56
N ASP A 171 -0.92 15.79 -3.28
CA ASP A 171 -0.87 15.70 -4.74
C ASP A 171 -1.40 14.36 -5.28
N ILE A 172 -1.35 13.31 -4.47
CA ILE A 172 -1.88 11.98 -4.79
C ILE A 172 -3.41 11.96 -4.87
N LEU A 173 -4.09 12.84 -4.12
CA LEU A 173 -5.54 12.96 -4.11
C LEU A 173 -6.04 14.04 -5.06
N GLN A 174 -5.19 14.95 -5.54
CA GLN A 174 -5.66 15.99 -6.44
C GLN A 174 -6.21 15.35 -7.73
N PRO A 175 -7.42 15.71 -8.17
CA PRO A 175 -7.93 15.22 -9.45
C PRO A 175 -7.00 15.72 -10.55
N ARG A 176 -6.49 14.78 -11.35
CA ARG A 176 -5.62 15.10 -12.48
C ARG A 176 -6.43 15.09 -13.75
N ALA A 177 -6.04 15.92 -14.70
CA ALA A 177 -6.64 15.88 -16.02
C ALA A 177 -6.24 14.54 -16.69
N PRO A 178 -7.11 13.89 -17.47
CA PRO A 178 -6.76 12.67 -18.19
C PRO A 178 -5.48 12.81 -19.01
N GLU A 179 -5.23 13.99 -19.57
CA GLU A 179 -4.01 14.30 -20.34
C GLU A 179 -2.74 14.27 -19.47
N GLU A 180 -2.82 14.70 -18.21
CA GLU A 180 -1.70 14.65 -17.26
C GLU A 180 -1.41 13.21 -16.83
N GLU A 181 -2.44 12.40 -16.62
CA GLU A 181 -2.28 10.98 -16.29
C GLU A 181 -1.69 10.20 -17.46
N MET A 182 -2.18 10.46 -18.67
CA MET A 182 -1.64 9.87 -19.90
C MET A 182 -0.17 10.22 -20.10
N ALA A 183 0.19 11.50 -19.89
CA ALA A 183 1.59 11.94 -19.99
C ALA A 183 2.48 11.27 -18.92
N ALA A 184 1.95 11.09 -17.71
CA ALA A 184 2.65 10.38 -16.63
C ALA A 184 2.84 8.88 -16.94
N LEU A 185 1.83 8.20 -17.50
CA LEU A 185 1.92 6.81 -17.94
C LEU A 185 2.92 6.66 -19.09
N LYS A 186 2.85 7.52 -20.11
CA LYS A 186 3.81 7.56 -21.22
C LYS A 186 5.23 7.70 -20.71
N LYS A 187 5.44 8.62 -19.75
CA LYS A 187 6.74 8.82 -19.10
C LYS A 187 7.16 7.57 -18.34
N LEU A 188 6.27 6.94 -17.56
CA LEU A 188 6.57 5.71 -16.83
C LEU A 188 7.03 4.60 -17.77
N ILE A 189 6.28 4.31 -18.83
CA ILE A 189 6.64 3.28 -19.83
C ILE A 189 7.99 3.61 -20.48
N THR A 190 8.22 4.87 -20.85
CA THR A 190 9.50 5.30 -21.46
C THR A 190 10.69 5.00 -20.54
N LEU A 191 10.51 5.14 -19.22
CA LEU A 191 11.55 4.89 -18.24
C LEU A 191 11.74 3.40 -17.93
N LEU A 192 10.67 2.60 -18.03
CA LEU A 192 10.69 1.16 -17.72
C LEU A 192 11.07 0.29 -18.92
N ALA A 193 10.72 0.72 -20.14
CA ALA A 193 10.93 -0.01 -21.39
C ALA A 193 11.90 0.78 -22.30
N GLN A 194 12.99 1.26 -21.71
CA GLN A 194 13.96 2.08 -22.42
C GLN A 194 14.54 1.29 -23.61
N ASP A 195 14.58 1.93 -24.79
CA ASP A 195 15.08 1.37 -26.05
C ASP A 195 14.27 0.17 -26.60
N VAL A 196 13.11 -0.15 -26.01
CA VAL A 196 12.18 -1.18 -26.52
C VAL A 196 11.29 -0.64 -27.63
N TYR A 197 10.82 0.60 -27.48
CA TYR A 197 9.88 1.24 -28.40
C TYR A 197 10.56 2.38 -29.14
N GLU A 198 10.62 2.28 -30.48
CA GLU A 198 11.23 3.30 -31.34
C GLU A 198 10.23 4.41 -31.71
N GLU A 199 8.94 4.06 -31.87
CA GLU A 199 7.91 4.99 -32.34
C GLU A 199 7.13 5.61 -31.17
N GLU A 200 6.99 6.94 -31.20
CA GLU A 200 6.21 7.68 -30.20
C GLU A 200 4.73 7.24 -30.17
N SER A 201 4.19 6.80 -31.31
CA SER A 201 2.83 6.28 -31.43
C SER A 201 2.61 4.99 -30.65
N ASP A 202 3.62 4.13 -30.53
CA ASP A 202 3.51 2.90 -29.75
C ASP A 202 3.34 3.24 -28.26
N LEU A 203 4.14 4.20 -27.77
CA LEU A 203 4.04 4.68 -26.40
C LEU A 203 2.67 5.32 -26.10
N ASP A 204 2.07 6.02 -27.07
CA ASP A 204 0.72 6.58 -26.92
C ASP A 204 -0.35 5.49 -26.85
N ILE A 205 -0.25 4.44 -27.68
CA ILE A 205 -1.17 3.30 -27.65
C ILE A 205 -1.07 2.58 -26.30
N ILE A 206 0.15 2.34 -25.82
CA ILE A 206 0.41 1.65 -24.55
C ILE A 206 -0.08 2.50 -23.38
N ALA A 207 0.23 3.80 -23.34
CA ALA A 207 -0.24 4.70 -22.30
C ALA A 207 -1.78 4.72 -22.25
N HIS A 208 -2.44 4.69 -23.41
CA HIS A 208 -3.90 4.63 -23.47
C HIS A 208 -4.44 3.31 -22.93
N ALA A 209 -3.85 2.17 -23.31
CA ALA A 209 -4.23 0.87 -22.76
C ALA A 209 -4.08 0.83 -21.23
N LEU A 210 -2.95 1.30 -20.72
CA LEU A 210 -2.70 1.43 -19.28
C LEU A 210 -3.69 2.36 -18.60
N TYR A 211 -4.03 3.50 -19.20
CA TYR A 211 -4.99 4.44 -18.64
C TYR A 211 -6.39 3.81 -18.51
N HIS A 212 -6.83 3.02 -19.49
CA HIS A 212 -8.12 2.32 -19.42
C HIS A 212 -8.10 1.17 -18.42
N ALA A 213 -7.02 0.39 -18.38
CA ALA A 213 -6.81 -0.63 -17.36
C ALA A 213 -6.85 -0.03 -15.95
N PHE A 214 -6.28 1.16 -15.78
CA PHE A 214 -6.23 1.88 -14.52
C PHE A 214 -7.57 2.53 -14.12
N SER A 215 -8.22 3.24 -15.04
CA SER A 215 -9.39 4.09 -14.74
C SER A 215 -10.73 3.39 -14.90
N ALA A 216 -10.78 2.32 -15.68
CA ALA A 216 -12.00 1.56 -15.97
C ALA A 216 -11.69 0.06 -16.17
N PRO A 217 -11.11 -0.63 -15.18
CA PRO A 217 -10.59 -2.00 -15.31
C PRO A 217 -11.63 -2.98 -15.86
N SER A 218 -12.87 -2.95 -15.36
CA SER A 218 -13.93 -3.85 -15.84
C SER A 218 -14.32 -3.59 -17.30
N SER A 219 -14.25 -2.33 -17.75
CA SER A 219 -14.50 -1.99 -19.15
C SER A 219 -13.33 -2.44 -20.04
N PHE A 220 -12.09 -2.19 -19.60
CA PHE A 220 -10.91 -2.66 -20.31
C PHE A 220 -10.95 -4.17 -20.52
N ALA A 221 -11.21 -4.94 -19.46
CA ALA A 221 -11.31 -6.39 -19.54
C ALA A 221 -12.40 -6.87 -20.51
N ALA A 222 -13.55 -6.20 -20.54
CA ALA A 222 -14.66 -6.54 -21.43
C ALA A 222 -14.37 -6.24 -22.91
N PHE A 223 -13.59 -5.20 -23.21
CA PHE A 223 -13.30 -4.76 -24.58
C PHE A 223 -11.97 -5.29 -25.14
N HIS A 224 -11.09 -5.82 -24.28
CA HIS A 224 -9.79 -6.35 -24.65
C HIS A 224 -9.59 -7.80 -24.18
N PRO A 225 -10.48 -8.75 -24.56
CA PRO A 225 -10.37 -10.14 -24.12
C PRO A 225 -9.05 -10.80 -24.57
N ASP A 226 -8.50 -10.36 -25.71
CA ASP A 226 -7.26 -10.90 -26.28
C ASP A 226 -6.01 -10.59 -25.44
N PHE A 227 -6.09 -9.67 -24.46
CA PHE A 227 -5.00 -9.44 -23.50
C PHE A 227 -4.83 -10.61 -22.53
N PHE A 228 -5.88 -11.41 -22.33
CA PHE A 228 -5.88 -12.50 -21.37
C PHE A 228 -5.70 -13.82 -22.13
N GLU A 229 -4.63 -14.55 -21.83
CA GLU A 229 -4.45 -15.91 -22.34
C GLU A 229 -5.49 -16.84 -21.71
N GLU A 230 -6.03 -17.82 -22.46
CA GLU A 230 -7.18 -18.64 -22.04
C GLU A 230 -6.99 -19.42 -20.71
N GLU A 231 -5.76 -19.55 -20.21
CA GLU A 231 -5.41 -20.25 -18.97
C GLU A 231 -5.02 -19.32 -17.80
N GLU A 232 -4.75 -18.04 -18.05
CA GLU A 232 -4.48 -17.07 -16.99
C GLU A 232 -5.82 -16.45 -16.56
N MET A 233 -6.56 -17.16 -15.70
CA MET A 233 -7.56 -16.47 -14.88
C MET A 233 -6.79 -15.49 -14.00
N ILE A 234 -6.68 -14.25 -14.45
CA ILE A 234 -6.47 -13.15 -13.53
C ILE A 234 -7.69 -13.23 -12.61
N GLU A 235 -7.47 -13.67 -11.38
CA GLU A 235 -8.34 -13.24 -10.30
C GLU A 235 -8.18 -11.72 -10.30
N THR A 236 -8.99 -11.05 -11.12
CA THR A 236 -9.16 -9.62 -10.99
C THR A 236 -9.73 -9.51 -9.59
N ASP A 237 -8.91 -9.05 -8.65
CA ASP A 237 -9.45 -8.41 -7.47
C ASP A 237 -10.55 -7.44 -7.94
N GLU A 238 -11.57 -7.24 -7.11
CA GLU A 238 -12.73 -6.41 -7.49
C GLU A 238 -12.34 -4.96 -7.85
N GLU A 239 -11.06 -4.61 -7.70
CA GLU A 239 -10.46 -3.28 -7.77
C GLU A 239 -9.64 -3.05 -9.04
N GLY A 240 -9.23 -4.11 -9.76
CA GLY A 240 -8.53 -3.99 -11.05
C GLY A 240 -7.05 -3.57 -10.95
N GLU A 241 -6.47 -3.59 -9.75
CA GLU A 241 -5.05 -3.27 -9.54
C GLU A 241 -4.17 -4.35 -10.17
N GLY A 242 -4.53 -5.62 -9.97
CA GLY A 242 -3.88 -6.74 -10.65
C GLY A 242 -3.91 -6.62 -12.17
N LEU A 243 -4.98 -6.05 -12.74
CA LEU A 243 -5.12 -5.85 -14.18
C LEU A 243 -4.16 -4.76 -14.69
N PHE A 244 -4.07 -3.61 -14.03
CA PHE A 244 -3.15 -2.55 -14.46
C PHE A 244 -1.70 -3.03 -14.49
N ARG A 245 -1.28 -3.71 -13.41
CA ARG A 245 0.05 -4.31 -13.31
C ARG A 245 0.29 -5.35 -14.41
N TYR A 246 -0.67 -6.24 -14.65
CA TYR A 246 -0.59 -7.24 -15.71
C TYR A 246 -0.41 -6.62 -17.09
N VAL A 247 -1.20 -5.60 -17.41
CA VAL A 247 -1.09 -4.88 -18.68
C VAL A 247 0.29 -4.22 -18.81
N LEU A 248 0.81 -3.61 -17.74
CA LEU A 248 2.15 -3.01 -17.73
C LEU A 248 3.25 -4.04 -18.04
N GLN A 249 3.16 -5.23 -17.45
CA GLN A 249 4.14 -6.30 -17.64
C GLN A 249 4.19 -6.86 -19.06
N LYS A 250 3.10 -6.73 -19.85
CA LYS A 250 3.13 -7.08 -21.28
C LYS A 250 3.96 -6.09 -22.12
N PHE A 251 4.29 -4.91 -21.57
CA PHE A 251 4.99 -3.83 -22.28
C PHE A 251 6.34 -3.45 -21.67
N VAL A 252 6.68 -4.00 -20.51
CA VAL A 252 7.95 -3.72 -19.83
C VAL A 252 8.77 -5.01 -19.81
N PRO A 253 10.07 -4.97 -20.16
CA PRO A 253 10.96 -6.10 -19.96
C PRO A 253 11.02 -6.45 -18.47
N THR A 254 10.45 -7.60 -18.12
CA THR A 254 10.45 -8.12 -16.75
C THR A 254 10.82 -9.60 -16.77
N VAL A 255 11.45 -10.07 -15.70
CA VAL A 255 11.76 -11.50 -15.50
C VAL A 255 11.17 -11.98 -14.19
N TYR A 256 10.53 -13.14 -14.24
CA TYR A 256 9.97 -13.80 -13.06
C TYR A 256 10.92 -14.85 -12.51
N SER A 257 11.08 -14.88 -11.19
CA SER A 257 11.91 -15.89 -10.54
C SER A 257 11.32 -16.35 -9.21
N ALA A 258 11.47 -17.64 -8.90
CA ALA A 258 11.19 -18.18 -7.58
C ALA A 258 12.28 -17.72 -6.59
N PRO A 259 12.05 -17.71 -5.26
CA PRO A 259 13.01 -17.15 -4.30
C PRO A 259 14.33 -17.92 -4.21
N GLU A 260 14.34 -19.18 -4.66
CA GLU A 260 15.49 -20.09 -4.65
C GLU A 260 16.32 -20.07 -5.95
N PHE A 261 16.64 -18.88 -6.48
CA PHE A 261 17.54 -18.73 -7.64
C PHE A 261 19.03 -18.69 -7.22
N ASP A 262 19.91 -19.08 -8.13
CA ASP A 262 21.36 -19.01 -7.95
C ASP A 262 22.03 -17.86 -8.73
N ALA A 263 23.36 -17.81 -8.69
CA ALA A 263 24.13 -16.77 -9.36
C ALA A 263 23.95 -16.81 -10.89
N ALA A 264 23.93 -18.01 -11.49
CA ALA A 264 23.81 -18.18 -12.93
C ALA A 264 22.42 -17.75 -13.41
N ASP A 265 21.37 -18.05 -12.62
CA ASP A 265 20.02 -17.59 -12.88
C ASP A 265 19.94 -16.07 -12.95
N ILE A 266 20.42 -15.37 -11.91
CA ILE A 266 20.32 -13.90 -11.87
C ILE A 266 21.25 -13.22 -12.89
N GLU A 267 22.43 -13.78 -13.17
CA GLU A 267 23.30 -13.32 -14.26
C GLU A 267 22.60 -13.38 -15.62
N TYR A 268 21.91 -14.50 -15.89
CA TYR A 268 21.10 -14.67 -17.09
C TYR A 268 19.97 -13.63 -17.14
N TYR A 269 19.21 -13.46 -16.06
CA TYR A 269 18.11 -12.49 -16.02
C TYR A 269 18.55 -11.06 -16.28
N ILE A 270 19.66 -10.63 -15.66
CA ILE A 270 20.20 -9.29 -15.84
C ILE A 270 20.75 -9.11 -17.27
N THR A 271 21.38 -10.13 -17.83
CA THR A 271 21.86 -10.10 -19.22
C THR A 271 20.69 -9.94 -20.18
N GLU A 272 19.59 -10.67 -19.99
CA GLU A 272 18.38 -10.54 -20.81
C GLU A 272 17.72 -9.16 -20.67
N LEU A 273 17.66 -8.62 -19.45
CA LEU A 273 17.04 -7.31 -19.18
C LEU A 273 17.85 -6.13 -19.70
N THR A 274 19.18 -6.22 -19.70
CA THR A 274 20.07 -5.12 -20.10
C THR A 274 20.60 -5.26 -21.53
N GLY A 275 20.60 -6.47 -22.09
CA GLY A 275 21.28 -6.80 -23.34
C GLY A 275 22.82 -6.81 -23.23
N GLU A 276 23.37 -6.75 -22.02
CA GLU A 276 24.81 -6.70 -21.74
C GLU A 276 25.26 -7.94 -20.95
N ASP A 277 26.41 -8.53 -21.31
CA ASP A 277 26.99 -9.66 -20.56
C ASP A 277 27.19 -9.27 -19.09
N PHE A 278 26.53 -9.98 -18.17
CA PHE A 278 26.60 -9.71 -16.74
C PHE A 278 27.20 -10.89 -15.98
N VAL A 279 28.25 -10.63 -15.19
CA VAL A 279 28.95 -11.63 -14.38
C VAL A 279 29.22 -11.07 -12.98
N LEU A 280 28.88 -11.84 -11.96
CA LEU A 280 29.06 -11.50 -10.56
C LEU A 280 30.44 -11.90 -10.05
N ALA A 281 31.06 -11.00 -9.29
CA ALA A 281 32.25 -11.32 -8.51
C ALA A 281 31.81 -11.81 -7.12
N LEU A 282 31.65 -13.12 -6.97
CA LEU A 282 31.17 -13.75 -5.74
C LEU A 282 32.31 -14.22 -4.81
N PRO A 283 32.07 -14.29 -3.49
CA PRO A 283 32.97 -14.93 -2.54
C PRO A 283 33.04 -16.46 -2.73
N GLU A 284 33.98 -17.13 -2.03
CA GLU A 284 34.14 -18.60 -2.13
C GLU A 284 32.89 -19.38 -1.72
N GLU A 285 32.11 -18.87 -0.76
CA GLU A 285 30.79 -19.39 -0.43
C GLU A 285 29.75 -18.63 -1.26
N GLU A 286 29.17 -19.29 -2.26
CA GLU A 286 28.22 -18.67 -3.18
C GLU A 286 26.89 -18.34 -2.48
N PRO A 287 26.48 -17.06 -2.42
CA PRO A 287 25.18 -16.67 -1.90
C PRO A 287 24.06 -17.12 -2.84
N GLN A 288 22.85 -17.27 -2.29
CA GLN A 288 21.66 -17.68 -3.05
C GLN A 288 20.47 -16.76 -2.79
N GLY A 289 19.55 -16.73 -3.75
CA GLY A 289 18.31 -15.96 -3.71
C GLY A 289 18.58 -14.50 -3.34
N ARG A 290 17.83 -13.99 -2.36
CA ARG A 290 17.93 -12.60 -1.86
C ARG A 290 19.35 -12.18 -1.42
N GLN A 291 20.22 -13.12 -1.05
CA GLN A 291 21.59 -12.78 -0.65
C GLN A 291 22.44 -12.28 -1.84
N LEU A 292 22.01 -12.51 -3.07
CA LEU A 292 22.68 -12.04 -4.29
C LEU A 292 22.44 -10.56 -4.58
N PHE A 293 21.32 -9.96 -4.10
CA PHE A 293 20.94 -8.58 -4.45
C PHE A 293 22.03 -7.53 -4.18
N PRO A 294 22.73 -7.53 -3.04
CA PRO A 294 23.80 -6.57 -2.82
C PRO A 294 24.94 -6.67 -3.85
N PHE A 295 25.27 -7.88 -4.31
CA PHE A 295 26.32 -8.12 -5.31
C PHE A 295 25.86 -7.67 -6.70
N VAL A 296 24.61 -7.99 -7.06
CA VAL A 296 23.99 -7.55 -8.30
C VAL A 296 23.92 -6.03 -8.36
N GLN A 297 23.44 -5.40 -7.29
CA GLN A 297 23.29 -3.97 -7.22
C GLN A 297 24.64 -3.24 -7.26
N GLN A 298 25.67 -3.79 -6.61
CA GLN A 298 27.03 -3.27 -6.71
C GLN A 298 27.55 -3.28 -8.15
N GLN A 299 27.35 -4.37 -8.88
CA GLN A 299 27.82 -4.50 -10.26
C GLN A 299 27.02 -3.60 -11.21
N LEU A 300 25.69 -3.59 -11.14
CA LEU A 300 24.82 -2.75 -11.98
C LEU A 300 25.08 -1.24 -11.81
N THR A 301 25.45 -0.82 -10.60
CA THR A 301 25.79 0.60 -10.36
C THR A 301 27.00 1.04 -11.20
N THR A 302 27.90 0.13 -11.57
CA THR A 302 29.06 0.45 -12.43
C THR A 302 28.67 0.70 -13.88
N THR A 303 27.54 0.13 -14.33
CA THR A 303 26.97 0.30 -15.68
C THR A 303 25.80 1.28 -15.72
N GLY A 304 25.51 1.95 -14.60
CA GLY A 304 24.45 2.96 -14.48
C GLY A 304 23.04 2.37 -14.43
N TRP A 305 22.91 1.10 -14.05
CA TRP A 305 21.64 0.40 -13.89
C TRP A 305 21.33 0.16 -12.41
N GLN A 306 20.05 -0.07 -12.11
CA GLN A 306 19.54 -0.42 -10.79
C GLN A 306 18.54 -1.56 -10.93
N LEU A 307 18.66 -2.57 -10.08
CA LEU A 307 17.73 -3.70 -10.03
C LEU A 307 16.54 -3.29 -9.18
N MET A 308 15.35 -3.43 -9.76
CA MET A 308 14.09 -3.13 -9.10
C MET A 308 13.25 -4.41 -9.04
N ASN A 309 12.36 -4.47 -8.06
CA ASN A 309 11.33 -5.49 -7.94
C ASN A 309 9.96 -4.85 -8.05
N MET A 310 9.07 -5.51 -8.78
CA MET A 310 7.65 -5.24 -8.72
C MET A 310 7.02 -6.33 -7.86
N ASP A 311 6.43 -5.98 -6.72
CA ASP A 311 5.78 -6.98 -5.88
C ASP A 311 4.61 -7.60 -6.65
N THR A 312 4.61 -8.93 -6.70
CA THR A 312 3.57 -9.74 -7.36
C THR A 312 2.74 -10.54 -6.38
N THR A 313 2.73 -10.17 -5.08
CA THR A 313 1.85 -10.71 -4.03
C THR A 313 2.02 -12.21 -3.74
N ALA A 314 3.06 -12.84 -4.29
CA ALA A 314 3.36 -14.26 -4.17
C ALA A 314 4.84 -14.46 -3.84
N ASP A 315 5.20 -15.66 -3.36
CA ASP A 315 6.56 -16.11 -3.05
C ASP A 315 7.46 -16.13 -4.30
N SER A 316 7.67 -15.00 -4.97
CA SER A 316 8.42 -14.83 -6.20
C SER A 316 8.84 -13.37 -6.39
N TYR A 317 9.75 -13.15 -7.32
CA TYR A 317 10.21 -11.82 -7.72
C TYR A 317 9.80 -11.53 -9.17
N CYS A 318 9.46 -10.28 -9.45
CA CYS A 318 9.31 -9.73 -10.80
C CYS A 318 10.37 -8.65 -10.99
N PHE A 319 11.52 -9.08 -11.51
CA PHE A 319 12.69 -8.22 -11.69
C PHE A 319 12.56 -7.38 -12.95
N PHE A 320 13.06 -6.15 -12.86
CA PHE A 320 13.34 -5.28 -13.99
C PHE A 320 14.50 -4.36 -13.64
N VAL A 321 15.08 -3.70 -14.65
CA VAL A 321 16.20 -2.78 -14.47
C VAL A 321 15.84 -1.39 -14.94
N VAL A 322 16.32 -0.37 -14.23
CA VAL A 322 16.10 1.03 -14.55
C VAL A 322 17.42 1.78 -14.50
N ARG A 323 17.61 2.78 -15.37
CA ARG A 323 18.77 3.68 -15.27
C ARG A 323 18.82 4.37 -13.92
N GLN A 324 20.01 4.45 -13.33
CA GLN A 324 20.20 4.96 -11.99
C GLN A 324 19.66 6.39 -11.83
N GLU A 325 19.83 7.26 -12.82
CA GLU A 325 19.28 8.62 -12.79
C GLU A 325 17.74 8.67 -12.75
N ASN A 326 17.07 7.60 -13.18
CA ASN A 326 15.62 7.56 -13.35
C ASN A 326 14.88 6.92 -12.18
N VAL A 327 15.56 6.22 -11.27
CA VAL A 327 14.94 5.49 -10.14
C VAL A 327 13.98 6.35 -9.33
N SER A 328 14.41 7.56 -8.93
CA SER A 328 13.57 8.47 -8.14
C SER A 328 12.27 8.85 -8.85
N THR A 329 12.32 9.03 -10.17
CA THR A 329 11.16 9.37 -11.00
C THR A 329 10.26 8.18 -11.20
N VAL A 330 10.82 6.98 -11.43
CA VAL A 330 10.05 5.73 -11.50
C VAL A 330 9.30 5.49 -10.20
N LEU A 331 9.96 5.58 -9.04
CA LEU A 331 9.31 5.41 -7.74
C LEU A 331 8.22 6.46 -7.46
N GLN A 332 8.38 7.68 -7.96
CA GLN A 332 7.35 8.70 -7.85
C GLN A 332 6.11 8.37 -8.72
N LEU A 333 6.34 7.98 -9.97
CA LEU A 333 5.27 7.63 -10.91
C LEU A 333 4.59 6.31 -10.51
N ALA A 334 5.34 5.34 -10.03
CA ALA A 334 4.83 4.08 -9.50
C ALA A 334 3.82 4.32 -8.38
N ARG A 335 4.18 5.15 -7.38
CA ARG A 335 3.26 5.56 -6.31
C ARG A 335 2.00 6.25 -6.82
N GLN A 336 2.10 7.06 -7.88
CA GLN A 336 0.92 7.69 -8.48
C GLN A 336 -0.09 6.67 -9.04
N PHE A 337 0.38 5.54 -9.55
CA PHE A 337 -0.45 4.49 -10.16
C PHE A 337 -0.59 3.25 -9.30
N ASN A 338 -0.30 3.38 -8.00
CA ASN A 338 -0.38 2.28 -7.05
C ASN A 338 0.44 1.04 -7.41
N LEU A 339 1.62 1.24 -8.01
CA LEU A 339 2.52 0.13 -8.30
C LEU A 339 3.45 -0.12 -7.11
N ASP A 340 3.46 -1.36 -6.64
CA ASP A 340 4.42 -1.86 -5.68
C ASP A 340 5.77 -2.12 -6.34
N ILE A 341 6.51 -1.04 -6.53
CA ILE A 341 7.88 -1.09 -6.99
C ILE A 341 8.80 -0.73 -5.84
N GLU A 342 9.84 -1.54 -5.63
CA GLU A 342 10.90 -1.31 -4.66
C GLU A 342 12.29 -1.48 -5.28
N LEU A 343 13.27 -0.84 -4.66
CA LEU A 343 14.69 -1.04 -4.95
C LEU A 343 15.22 -2.18 -4.07
N LEU A 344 15.96 -3.12 -4.66
CA LEU A 344 16.44 -4.34 -3.98
C LEU A 344 17.82 -4.24 -3.33
#